data_AF-A0A2X2LTS9-F1
#
_entry.id   AF-A0A2X2LTS9-F1
#
_cell.length_a   1.000
_cell.length_b   1.000
_cell.length_c   1.000
_cell.angle_alpha   90.00
_cell.angle_beta   90.00
_cell.angle_gamma   90.00
#
_symmetry.space_group_name_H-M   'P 1'
#
loop_
_entity.id
_entity.type
_entity.pdbx_description
1 polymer ?
#
loop_
_entity_poly.entity_id
_entity_poly.type
_entity_poly.pdbx_seq_one_letter_code
_entity_poly.pdbx_strand_id
1 'polypeptide(L)'
;MKNNILAFVKAFFKGFGQIMLQGNIWTGILFIGAIIYDSALMGFAGILANIVGVLTAKLMKFDEDHINDGLFGFNATLYGIALVFYFQTNVWVWGALIVGSALTTILMGFALKKNLPVFTFPFILITWIALYVLSIPELALRTVPEHFVDIQEMDDFLIEGHAFGQVIFQGSLIAGLIFLLGFS
;
A
#
# COMPACT_ATOMS: atom_id res chain seq x y z
N MET A 1 -16.75 -11.61 20.14
CA MET A 1 -15.90 -10.40 20.16
C MET A 1 -14.40 -10.68 20.00
N LYS A 2 -13.76 -11.52 20.85
CA LYS A 2 -12.31 -11.84 20.73
C LYS A 2 -11.89 -12.35 19.34
N ASN A 3 -12.68 -13.19 18.70
CA ASN A 3 -12.35 -13.75 17.38
C ASN A 3 -12.34 -12.70 16.26
N ASN A 4 -13.18 -11.66 16.34
CA ASN A 4 -13.29 -10.63 15.30
C ASN A 4 -12.12 -9.64 15.33
N ILE A 5 -11.59 -9.36 16.53
CA ILE A 5 -10.40 -8.52 16.71
C ILE A 5 -9.18 -9.27 16.18
N LEU A 6 -9.02 -10.54 16.53
CA LEU A 6 -7.92 -11.35 16.03
C LEU A 6 -7.96 -11.47 14.49
N ALA A 7 -9.13 -11.73 13.91
CA ALA A 7 -9.32 -11.76 12.47
C ALA A 7 -8.93 -10.43 11.80
N PHE A 8 -9.36 -9.30 12.37
CA PHE A 8 -8.98 -7.98 11.88
C PHE A 8 -7.46 -7.75 11.93
N VAL A 9 -6.81 -8.08 13.05
CA VAL A 9 -5.36 -7.93 13.22
C VAL A 9 -4.60 -8.80 12.22
N LYS A 10 -5.05 -10.04 12.00
CA LYS A 10 -4.47 -10.93 10.99
C LYS A 10 -4.61 -10.35 9.58
N ALA A 11 -5.82 -9.91 9.21
CA ALA A 11 -6.11 -9.30 7.93
C ALA A 11 -5.25 -8.05 7.67
N PHE A 12 -5.09 -7.21 8.69
CA PHE A 12 -4.27 -6.00 8.63
C PHE A 12 -2.81 -6.32 8.29
N PHE A 13 -2.15 -7.17 9.09
CA PHE A 13 -0.73 -7.50 8.86
C PHE A 13 -0.53 -8.30 7.58
N LYS A 14 -1.35 -9.31 7.30
CA LYS A 14 -1.29 -10.02 6.01
C LYS A 14 -1.52 -9.07 4.84
N GLY A 15 -2.36 -8.04 5.00
CA GLY A 15 -2.55 -7.02 3.97
C GLY A 15 -1.27 -6.30 3.57
N PHE A 16 -0.33 -6.08 4.50
CA PHE A 16 1.00 -5.57 4.15
C PHE A 16 1.85 -6.63 3.45
N GLY A 17 1.85 -7.88 3.92
CA GLY A 17 2.60 -8.96 3.26
C GLY A 17 2.12 -9.23 1.83
N GLN A 18 0.80 -9.12 1.59
CA GLN A 18 0.18 -9.33 0.28
C GLN A 18 0.61 -8.30 -0.78
N ILE A 19 1.26 -7.19 -0.40
CA ILE A 19 1.89 -6.28 -1.36
C ILE A 19 2.89 -7.03 -2.25
N MET A 20 3.57 -8.02 -1.66
CA MET A 20 4.49 -8.93 -2.35
C MET A 20 3.95 -10.36 -2.46
N LEU A 21 2.61 -10.50 -2.42
CA LEU A 21 1.90 -11.78 -2.47
C LEU A 21 2.25 -12.75 -1.32
N GLN A 22 2.68 -12.21 -0.17
CA GLN A 22 2.98 -12.98 1.02
C GLN A 22 1.83 -12.91 2.03
N GLY A 23 1.03 -13.97 2.13
CA GLY A 23 -0.06 -14.10 3.11
C GLY A 23 0.40 -14.31 4.56
N ASN A 24 1.54 -13.74 4.96
CA ASN A 24 2.20 -13.95 6.26
C ASN A 24 2.21 -12.66 7.11
N ILE A 25 1.87 -12.82 8.39
CA ILE A 25 1.81 -11.72 9.37
C ILE A 25 3.19 -11.14 9.65
N TRP A 26 4.21 -11.99 9.76
CA TRP A 26 5.59 -11.56 10.06
C TRP A 26 6.18 -10.73 8.92
N THR A 27 5.95 -11.17 7.67
CA THR A 27 6.27 -10.37 6.48
C THR A 27 5.60 -9.00 6.53
N GLY A 28 4.31 -8.96 6.88
CA GLY A 28 3.59 -7.71 7.06
C GLY A 28 4.19 -6.78 8.11
N ILE A 29 4.58 -7.32 9.27
CA ILE A 29 5.23 -6.54 10.35
C ILE A 29 6.56 -5.96 9.86
N LEU A 30 7.39 -6.78 9.20
CA LEU A 30 8.66 -6.34 8.63
C LEU A 30 8.44 -5.21 7.61
N PHE A 31 7.41 -5.35 6.77
CA PHE A 31 7.12 -4.36 5.73
C PHE A 31 6.68 -3.03 6.32
N ILE A 32 5.81 -3.05 7.33
CA ILE A 32 5.41 -1.84 8.06
C ILE A 32 6.65 -1.16 8.67
N GLY A 33 7.54 -1.94 9.31
CA GLY A 33 8.77 -1.42 9.90
C GLY A 33 9.69 -0.76 8.87
N ALA A 34 9.88 -1.42 7.72
CA ALA A 34 10.68 -0.90 6.61
C ALA A 34 10.11 0.43 6.06
N ILE A 35 8.79 0.50 5.86
CA ILE A 35 8.14 1.71 5.34
C ILE A 35 8.24 2.86 6.34
N ILE A 36 7.98 2.61 7.63
CA ILE A 36 8.08 3.65 8.67
C ILE A 36 9.53 4.16 8.81
N TYR A 37 10.50 3.25 8.67
CA TYR A 37 11.93 3.59 8.72
C TYR A 37 12.33 4.54 7.58
N ASP A 38 11.85 4.29 6.36
CA ASP A 38 12.12 5.14 5.20
C ASP A 38 11.34 6.47 5.28
N SER A 39 10.05 6.39 5.61
CA SER A 39 9.17 7.55 5.75
C SER A 39 8.00 7.28 6.69
N ALA A 40 8.04 7.89 7.88
CA ALA A 40 6.96 7.83 8.84
C ALA A 40 5.60 8.29 8.26
N LEU A 41 5.62 9.26 7.33
CA LEU A 41 4.42 9.73 6.65
C LEU A 41 3.82 8.64 5.74
N MET A 42 4.65 7.97 4.95
CA MET A 42 4.20 6.85 4.10
C MET A 42 3.72 5.68 4.94
N GLY A 43 4.42 5.37 6.04
CA GLY A 43 4.00 4.33 6.97
C GLY A 43 2.62 4.62 7.55
N PHE A 44 2.38 5.85 8.02
CA PHE A 44 1.08 6.25 8.54
C PHE A 44 -0.01 6.22 7.46
N ALA A 45 0.25 6.75 6.26
CA ALA A 45 -0.68 6.75 5.15
C ALA A 45 -1.06 5.32 4.73
N GLY A 46 -0.09 4.43 4.63
CA GLY A 46 -0.29 3.01 4.33
C GLY A 46 -1.12 2.30 5.40
N ILE A 47 -0.84 2.52 6.69
CA ILE A 47 -1.60 1.94 7.80
C ILE A 47 -3.06 2.40 7.77
N LEU A 48 -3.29 3.71 7.61
CA LEU A 48 -4.63 4.28 7.55
C LEU A 48 -5.41 3.69 6.36
N ALA A 49 -4.78 3.67 5.18
CA ALA A 49 -5.38 3.12 3.98
C ALA A 49 -5.72 1.62 4.11
N ASN A 50 -4.82 0.82 4.69
CA ASN A 50 -5.06 -0.60 4.97
C ASN A 50 -6.29 -0.79 5.87
N ILE A 51 -6.36 -0.03 6.97
CA ILE A 51 -7.50 -0.06 7.91
C ILE A 51 -8.79 0.27 7.16
N VAL A 52 -8.79 1.33 6.34
CA VAL A 52 -9.96 1.69 5.51
C VAL A 52 -10.35 0.54 4.58
N GLY A 53 -9.38 -0.13 3.95
CA GLY A 53 -9.64 -1.26 3.06
C GLY A 53 -10.26 -2.45 3.78
N VAL A 54 -9.68 -2.88 4.91
CA VAL A 54 -10.24 -3.99 5.71
C VAL A 54 -11.64 -3.65 6.22
N LEU A 55 -11.87 -2.42 6.70
CA LEU A 55 -13.20 -1.98 7.14
C LEU A 55 -14.21 -1.93 5.98
N THR A 56 -13.79 -1.44 4.81
CA THR A 56 -14.63 -1.41 3.61
C THR A 56 -15.03 -2.83 3.19
N ALA A 57 -14.10 -3.78 3.19
CA ALA A 57 -14.40 -5.16 2.83
C ALA A 57 -15.43 -5.80 3.78
N LYS A 58 -15.29 -5.55 5.08
CA LYS A 58 -16.26 -6.00 6.10
C LYS A 58 -17.62 -5.33 5.92
N LEU A 59 -17.66 -4.03 5.66
CA LEU A 59 -18.90 -3.28 5.43
C LEU A 59 -19.65 -3.79 4.19
N MET A 60 -18.90 -4.10 3.12
CA MET A 60 -19.42 -4.66 1.88
C MET A 60 -19.77 -6.15 1.98
N LYS A 61 -19.48 -6.78 3.12
CA LYS A 61 -19.71 -8.22 3.38
C LYS A 61 -19.07 -9.10 2.30
N PHE A 62 -17.84 -8.77 1.91
CA PHE A 62 -17.06 -9.66 1.08
C PHE A 62 -16.64 -10.92 1.85
N ASP A 63 -16.16 -11.91 1.10
CA ASP A 63 -15.78 -13.21 1.62
C ASP A 63 -14.76 -13.10 2.77
N GLU A 64 -15.08 -13.71 3.91
CA GLU A 64 -14.29 -13.60 5.14
C GLU A 64 -12.93 -14.30 5.02
N ASP A 65 -12.80 -15.35 4.19
CA ASP A 65 -11.51 -16.04 4.00
C ASP A 65 -10.55 -15.13 3.23
N HIS A 66 -11.04 -14.49 2.16
CA HIS A 66 -10.26 -13.47 1.44
C HIS A 66 -9.89 -12.26 2.31
N ILE A 67 -10.76 -11.84 3.23
CA ILE A 67 -10.44 -10.80 4.23
C ILE A 67 -9.34 -11.28 5.16
N ASN A 68 -9.47 -12.49 5.71
CA ASN A 68 -8.50 -13.09 6.63
C ASN A 68 -7.17 -13.43 5.97
N ASP A 69 -7.10 -13.47 4.64
CA ASP A 69 -5.87 -13.60 3.85
C ASP A 69 -5.24 -12.26 3.47
N GLY A 70 -5.87 -11.14 3.83
CA GLY A 70 -5.32 -9.79 3.65
C GLY A 70 -5.49 -9.24 2.24
N LEU A 71 -6.27 -9.90 1.37
CA LEU A 71 -6.41 -9.52 -0.05
C LEU A 71 -7.08 -8.16 -0.27
N PHE A 72 -7.72 -7.61 0.76
CA PHE A 72 -8.40 -6.32 0.73
C PHE A 72 -7.58 -5.15 1.29
N GLY A 73 -6.44 -5.42 1.94
CA GLY A 73 -5.61 -4.38 2.54
C GLY A 73 -4.51 -3.85 1.62
N PHE A 74 -3.94 -4.69 0.75
CA PHE A 74 -2.71 -4.35 0.03
C PHE A 74 -2.89 -3.26 -1.05
N ASN A 75 -3.93 -3.36 -1.89
CA ASN A 75 -4.21 -2.35 -2.92
C ASN A 75 -4.51 -0.99 -2.29
N ALA A 76 -5.25 -0.97 -1.18
CA ALA A 76 -5.51 0.25 -0.42
C ALA A 76 -4.20 0.83 0.16
N THR A 77 -3.36 -0.01 0.77
CA THR A 77 -2.05 0.40 1.32
C THR A 77 -1.18 1.08 0.26
N LEU A 78 -1.00 0.45 -0.91
CA LEU A 78 -0.22 1.00 -2.02
C LEU A 78 -0.80 2.34 -2.51
N TYR A 79 -2.12 2.45 -2.58
CA TYR A 79 -2.80 3.69 -2.97
C TYR A 79 -2.52 4.83 -1.98
N GLY A 80 -2.63 4.55 -0.68
CA GLY A 80 -2.35 5.54 0.36
C GLY A 80 -0.91 6.05 0.34
N ILE A 81 0.05 5.13 0.19
CA ILE A 81 1.48 5.47 0.06
C ILE A 81 1.71 6.32 -1.19
N ALA A 82 1.14 5.91 -2.34
CA ALA A 82 1.30 6.65 -3.59
C ALA A 82 0.76 8.09 -3.49
N LEU A 83 -0.37 8.32 -2.83
CA LEU A 83 -0.91 9.69 -2.72
C LEU A 83 0.02 10.63 -1.96
N VAL A 84 0.58 10.19 -0.84
CA VAL A 84 1.51 11.02 -0.06
C VAL A 84 2.92 11.05 -0.66
N PHE A 85 3.23 10.10 -1.55
CA PHE A 85 4.45 10.13 -2.36
C PHE A 85 4.35 11.17 -3.49
N TYR A 86 3.20 11.32 -4.15
CA TYR A 86 3.02 12.22 -5.32
C TYR A 86 2.51 13.62 -4.98
N PHE A 87 1.90 13.82 -3.81
CA PHE A 87 1.29 15.09 -3.42
C PHE A 87 1.65 15.50 -2.00
N GLN A 88 1.78 16.82 -1.79
CA GLN A 88 1.91 17.39 -0.46
C GLN A 88 0.61 17.17 0.32
N THR A 89 0.72 16.77 1.58
CA THR A 89 -0.44 16.44 2.40
C THR A 89 -1.30 17.67 2.66
N ASN A 90 -2.58 17.58 2.30
CA ASN A 90 -3.61 18.54 2.66
C ASN A 90 -4.94 17.80 2.87
N VAL A 91 -6.02 18.53 3.18
CA VAL A 91 -7.33 17.93 3.43
C VAL A 91 -7.87 17.14 2.23
N TRP A 92 -7.61 17.58 1.00
CA TRP A 92 -8.04 16.92 -0.23
C TRP A 92 -7.29 15.62 -0.47
N VAL A 93 -5.97 15.60 -0.24
CA VAL A 93 -5.14 14.39 -0.36
C VAL A 93 -5.58 13.34 0.66
N TRP A 94 -5.83 13.71 1.92
CA TRP A 94 -6.31 12.77 2.93
C TRP A 94 -7.74 12.28 2.64
N GLY A 95 -8.63 13.16 2.15
CA GLY A 95 -9.97 12.76 1.70
C GLY A 95 -9.92 11.78 0.52
N ALA A 96 -9.10 12.08 -0.49
CA ALA A 96 -8.87 11.22 -1.65
C ALA A 96 -8.22 9.89 -1.26
N LEU A 97 -7.33 9.88 -0.26
CA LEU A 97 -6.72 8.68 0.29
C LEU A 97 -7.80 7.76 0.87
N ILE A 98 -8.69 8.27 1.72
CA ILE A 98 -9.74 7.47 2.35
C ILE A 98 -10.72 6.94 1.28
N VAL A 99 -11.22 7.82 0.41
CA VAL A 99 -12.20 7.43 -0.62
C VAL A 99 -11.59 6.43 -1.61
N GLY A 100 -10.38 6.71 -2.12
CA GLY A 100 -9.73 5.81 -3.06
C GLY A 100 -9.30 4.47 -2.43
N SER A 101 -8.94 4.44 -1.14
CA SER A 101 -8.69 3.18 -0.41
C SER A 101 -9.95 2.30 -0.36
N ALA A 102 -11.12 2.90 -0.14
CA ALA A 102 -12.39 2.17 -0.22
C ALA A 102 -12.69 1.69 -1.65
N LEU A 103 -12.47 2.55 -2.66
CA LEU A 103 -12.74 2.21 -4.07
C LEU A 103 -11.84 1.08 -4.58
N THR A 104 -10.53 1.12 -4.29
CA THR A 104 -9.59 0.04 -4.65
C THR A 104 -10.03 -1.29 -4.04
N THR A 105 -10.47 -1.28 -2.78
CA THR A 105 -11.00 -2.44 -2.07
C THR A 105 -12.27 -2.98 -2.72
N ILE A 106 -13.21 -2.10 -3.09
CA ILE A 106 -14.46 -2.49 -3.74
C ILE A 106 -14.18 -3.14 -5.10
N LEU A 107 -13.29 -2.55 -5.90
CA LEU A 107 -12.86 -3.13 -7.17
C LEU A 107 -12.21 -4.50 -7.00
N MET A 108 -11.33 -4.65 -6.00
CA MET A 108 -10.71 -5.93 -5.67
C MET A 108 -11.76 -6.98 -5.30
N GLY A 109 -12.77 -6.62 -4.49
CA GLY A 109 -13.83 -7.54 -4.10
C GLY A 109 -14.68 -8.03 -5.27
N PHE A 110 -15.00 -7.15 -6.22
CA PHE A 110 -15.69 -7.56 -7.43
C PHE A 110 -14.84 -8.47 -8.32
N ALA A 111 -13.54 -8.20 -8.43
CA ALA A 111 -12.62 -9.03 -9.18
C ALA A 111 -12.49 -10.44 -8.58
N LEU A 112 -12.31 -10.54 -7.26
CA LEU A 112 -12.25 -11.81 -6.53
C LEU A 112 -13.55 -12.60 -6.69
N LYS A 113 -14.71 -11.95 -6.60
CA LYS A 113 -16.01 -12.60 -6.84
C LYS A 113 -16.15 -13.16 -8.26
N LYS A 114 -15.43 -12.61 -9.23
CA LYS A 114 -15.37 -13.10 -10.61
C LYS A 114 -14.19 -14.04 -10.87
N ASN A 115 -13.43 -14.41 -9.85
CA ASN A 115 -12.21 -15.22 -9.95
C ASN A 115 -11.17 -14.64 -10.92
N LEU A 116 -11.09 -13.31 -11.01
CA LEU A 116 -10.14 -12.61 -11.87
C LEU A 116 -8.86 -12.27 -11.08
N PRO A 117 -7.68 -12.69 -11.55
CA PRO A 117 -6.41 -12.34 -10.91
C PRO A 117 -6.01 -10.91 -11.32
N VAL A 118 -6.57 -9.92 -10.62
CA VAL A 118 -6.31 -8.50 -10.94
C VAL A 118 -5.08 -7.92 -10.24
N PHE A 119 -4.47 -8.67 -9.31
CA PHE A 119 -3.26 -8.25 -8.58
C PHE A 119 -3.35 -6.79 -8.08
N THR A 120 -2.42 -5.93 -8.50
CA THR A 120 -2.34 -4.50 -8.15
C THR A 120 -3.09 -3.57 -9.11
N PHE A 121 -3.84 -4.10 -10.07
CA PHE A 121 -4.62 -3.28 -11.02
C PHE A 121 -5.60 -2.33 -10.33
N PRO A 122 -6.35 -2.72 -9.28
CA PRO A 122 -7.22 -1.77 -8.57
C PRO A 122 -6.47 -0.55 -8.06
N PHE A 123 -5.30 -0.75 -7.44
CA PHE A 123 -4.41 0.33 -7.02
C PHE A 123 -4.01 1.23 -8.18
N ILE A 124 -3.49 0.67 -9.28
CA ILE A 124 -2.98 1.44 -10.43
C ILE A 124 -4.09 2.33 -11.01
N LEU A 125 -5.27 1.75 -11.25
CA LEU A 125 -6.40 2.46 -11.85
C LEU A 125 -6.85 3.65 -11.00
N ILE A 126 -7.03 3.44 -9.69
CA ILE A 126 -7.50 4.50 -8.79
C ILE A 126 -6.41 5.56 -8.58
N THR A 127 -5.12 5.17 -8.55
CA THR A 127 -4.01 6.12 -8.52
C THR A 127 -4.01 7.02 -9.76
N TRP A 128 -4.21 6.50 -10.97
CA TRP A 128 -4.27 7.32 -12.18
C TRP A 128 -5.41 8.33 -12.14
N ILE A 129 -6.59 7.91 -11.67
CA ILE A 129 -7.73 8.80 -11.50
C ILE A 129 -7.40 9.89 -10.48
N ALA A 130 -6.82 9.52 -9.33
CA ALA A 130 -6.43 10.48 -8.30
C ALA A 130 -5.35 11.46 -8.80
N LEU A 131 -4.36 10.98 -9.56
CA LEU A 131 -3.34 11.83 -10.17
C LEU A 131 -3.95 12.86 -11.11
N TYR A 132 -4.93 12.45 -11.93
CA TYR A 132 -5.64 13.37 -12.82
C TYR A 132 -6.47 14.40 -12.04
N VAL A 133 -7.26 13.95 -11.07
CA VAL A 133 -8.16 14.82 -10.28
C VAL A 133 -7.38 15.79 -9.40
N LEU A 134 -6.39 15.32 -8.65
CA LEU A 134 -5.62 16.15 -7.72
C LEU A 134 -4.60 17.07 -8.44
N SER A 135 -4.37 16.86 -9.74
CA SER A 135 -3.59 17.80 -10.57
C SER A 135 -4.40 19.03 -11.01
N ILE A 136 -5.72 19.07 -10.73
CA ILE A 136 -6.51 20.28 -10.94
C ILE A 136 -5.96 21.38 -10.01
N PRO A 137 -5.64 22.58 -10.55
CA PRO A 137 -5.16 23.69 -9.74
C PRO A 137 -6.09 23.92 -8.54
N GLU A 138 -5.52 24.25 -7.38
CA GLU A 138 -6.20 24.44 -6.08
C GLU A 138 -6.44 23.18 -5.23
N LEU A 139 -6.41 21.96 -5.79
CA LEU A 139 -6.66 20.74 -5.00
C LEU A 139 -5.42 20.20 -4.29
N ALA A 140 -4.29 20.05 -4.99
CA ALA A 140 -3.05 19.59 -4.38
C ALA A 140 -1.82 20.11 -5.12
N LEU A 141 -0.74 20.28 -4.37
CA LEU A 141 0.59 20.52 -4.93
C LEU A 141 1.32 19.20 -5.06
N ARG A 142 1.98 18.97 -6.20
CA ARG A 142 2.83 17.79 -6.35
C ARG A 142 4.04 17.90 -5.43
N THR A 143 4.43 16.79 -4.84
CA THR A 143 5.75 16.65 -4.22
C THR A 143 6.81 16.66 -5.31
N VAL A 144 7.92 17.35 -5.04
CA VAL A 144 9.14 17.17 -5.81
C VAL A 144 9.89 16.04 -5.12
N PRO A 145 10.24 14.93 -5.81
CA PRO A 145 11.06 13.89 -5.20
C PRO A 145 12.39 14.49 -4.74
N GLU A 146 12.67 14.48 -3.44
CA GLU A 146 14.00 14.80 -2.93
C GLU A 146 14.90 13.58 -3.18
N HIS A 147 15.94 13.79 -3.99
CA HIS A 147 16.97 12.82 -4.39
C HIS A 147 16.53 11.66 -5.30
N PHE A 148 16.79 11.83 -6.60
CA PHE A 148 17.14 10.70 -7.45
C PHE A 148 18.53 10.23 -7.01
N VAL A 149 18.65 8.96 -6.64
CA VAL A 149 19.92 8.29 -6.38
C VAL A 149 20.85 8.53 -7.58
N ASP A 150 22.04 9.07 -7.34
CA ASP A 150 23.03 9.30 -8.39
C ASP A 150 23.56 7.93 -8.87
N ILE A 151 23.07 7.47 -10.03
CA ILE A 151 23.26 6.10 -10.56
C ILE A 151 24.75 5.81 -10.83
N GLN A 152 25.61 6.83 -10.85
CA GLN A 152 27.03 6.70 -11.19
C GLN A 152 27.93 6.12 -10.09
N GLU A 153 27.48 6.01 -8.83
CA GLU A 153 28.33 5.55 -7.71
C GLU A 153 27.88 4.25 -7.01
N MET A 154 26.85 3.54 -7.49
CA MET A 154 26.30 2.36 -6.80
C MET A 154 26.74 1.01 -7.39
N ASP A 155 27.24 0.12 -6.53
CA ASP A 155 27.47 -1.31 -6.81
C ASP A 155 26.17 -2.01 -7.28
N ASP A 156 26.28 -3.02 -8.16
CA ASP A 156 25.13 -3.78 -8.71
C ASP A 156 24.19 -4.33 -7.62
N PHE A 157 24.75 -4.74 -6.47
CA PHE A 157 23.99 -5.22 -5.32
C PHE A 157 23.12 -4.14 -4.67
N LEU A 158 23.57 -2.89 -4.71
CA LEU A 158 22.80 -1.76 -4.19
C LEU A 158 21.60 -1.49 -5.11
N ILE A 159 21.79 -1.60 -6.42
CA ILE A 159 20.74 -1.40 -7.43
C ILE A 159 19.58 -2.39 -7.23
N GLU A 160 19.87 -3.65 -6.96
CA GLU A 160 18.84 -4.69 -6.72
C GLU A 160 17.98 -4.40 -5.47
N GLY A 161 18.61 -4.01 -4.36
CA GLY A 161 17.87 -3.66 -3.14
C GLY A 161 17.03 -2.40 -3.30
N HIS A 162 17.51 -1.39 -4.03
CA HIS A 162 16.72 -0.21 -4.38
C HIS A 162 15.53 -0.54 -5.28
N ALA A 163 15.70 -1.41 -6.28
CA ALA A 163 14.61 -1.85 -7.15
C ALA A 163 13.47 -2.54 -6.37
N PHE A 164 13.81 -3.27 -5.31
CA PHE A 164 12.83 -3.92 -4.45
C PHE A 164 12.04 -2.92 -3.59
N GLY A 165 12.72 -1.90 -3.05
CA GLY A 165 12.10 -0.81 -2.30
C GLY A 165 11.10 -0.01 -3.15
N GLN A 166 11.44 0.21 -4.42
CA GLN A 166 10.61 0.99 -5.36
C GLN A 166 9.24 0.37 -5.65
N VAL A 167 9.06 -0.95 -5.46
CA VAL A 167 7.73 -1.58 -5.58
C VAL A 167 6.71 -0.98 -4.60
N ILE A 168 7.19 -0.44 -3.48
CA ILE A 168 6.38 0.26 -2.46
C ILE A 168 6.81 1.74 -2.34
N PHE A 169 7.42 2.31 -3.38
CA PHE A 169 7.89 3.71 -3.40
C PHE A 169 8.92 4.05 -2.31
N GLN A 170 9.67 3.05 -1.82
CA GLN A 170 10.69 3.24 -0.80
C GLN A 170 12.04 3.47 -1.44
N GLY A 171 12.75 4.49 -0.95
CA GLY A 171 14.03 4.92 -1.49
C GLY A 171 15.22 4.16 -0.92
N SER A 172 15.13 3.60 0.29
CA SER A 172 16.28 2.99 0.97
C SER A 172 16.55 1.53 0.61
N LEU A 173 17.84 1.22 0.43
CA LEU A 173 18.37 -0.14 0.30
C LEU A 173 17.95 -1.05 1.47
N ILE A 174 17.95 -0.51 2.68
CA ILE A 174 17.64 -1.24 3.90
C ILE A 174 16.17 -1.71 3.87
N ALA A 175 15.25 -0.85 3.41
CA ALA A 175 13.87 -1.28 3.19
C ALA A 175 13.79 -2.43 2.17
N GLY A 176 14.54 -2.33 1.06
CA GLY A 176 14.66 -3.39 0.07
C GLY A 176 15.17 -4.73 0.61
N LEU A 177 16.23 -4.72 1.41
CA LEU A 177 16.78 -5.93 2.04
C LEU A 177 15.83 -6.54 3.08
N ILE A 178 15.14 -5.70 3.86
CA ILE A 178 14.10 -6.17 4.79
C ILE A 178 12.94 -6.81 4.02
N PHE A 179 12.58 -6.26 2.86
CA PHE A 179 11.56 -6.86 2.00
C PHE A 179 11.97 -8.24 1.48
N LEU A 180 13.24 -8.44 1.09
CA LEU A 180 13.77 -9.75 0.69
C LEU A 180 13.70 -10.80 1.80
N LEU A 181 14.01 -10.42 3.05
CA LEU A 181 13.85 -11.30 4.21
C LEU A 181 12.37 -11.69 4.47
N GLY A 182 11.42 -10.93 3.93
CA GLY A 182 10.00 -11.22 4.04
C GLY A 182 9.51 -12.41 3.19
N PHE A 183 10.33 -12.96 2.29
CA PHE A 183 9.97 -14.08 1.41
C PHE A 183 10.32 -15.47 1.96
N SER A 184 11.06 -15.55 3.06
CA SER A 184 11.50 -16.81 3.69
C SER A 184 10.48 -17.43 4.63
#